data_AF-J9G2S7-F1
#
_entry.id   AF-J9G2S7-F1
#
_cell.length_a   1.000
_cell.length_b   1.000
_cell.length_c   1.000
_cell.angle_alpha   90.00
_cell.angle_beta   90.00
_cell.angle_gamma   90.00
#
_symmetry.space_group_name_H-M   'P 1'
#
loop_
_entity.id
_entity.type
_entity.pdbx_description
1 polymer ?
#
loop_
_entity_poly.entity_id
_entity_poly.type
_entity_poly.pdbx_seq_one_letter_code
_entity_poly.pdbx_strand_id
1 'polypeptide(L)'
;PYSRTSTVEMWKNRIPWLMFLMLSATFTSMILTSFENMLSVQAGLVAFIPMLMGTGGNSGAQASTAVIRSLSLGDIEPKDALKVMWKEWKVSLLCGLSLAVINFVKMLILDGWILRNDSVTILVAATVSLSIVFIVMFAKVVGSTLPILAEKIGVDPAVMANPLISTVTDAVSLLIYIYVAKLILHI
;
A
#
# COMPACT_ATOMS: atom_id res chain seq x y z
N PRO A 1 -26.41 14.20 11.68
CA PRO A 1 -25.42 15.31 11.65
C PRO A 1 -24.39 15.11 12.75
N TYR A 2 -23.09 15.22 12.44
CA TYR A 2 -22.00 14.86 13.36
C TYR A 2 -22.15 15.46 14.77
N SER A 3 -22.49 16.75 14.85
CA SER A 3 -22.69 17.48 16.11
C SER A 3 -23.93 17.08 16.93
N ARG A 4 -24.85 16.30 16.34
CA ARG A 4 -26.09 15.85 16.97
C ARG A 4 -26.07 14.37 17.34
N THR A 5 -25.12 13.60 16.82
CA THR A 5 -24.97 12.16 17.10
C THR A 5 -24.26 12.00 18.45
N SER A 6 -24.82 11.20 19.35
CA SER A 6 -24.20 10.98 20.66
C SER A 6 -22.87 10.24 20.55
N THR A 7 -21.96 10.44 21.51
CA THR A 7 -20.65 9.75 21.54
C THR A 7 -20.81 8.22 21.48
N VAL A 8 -21.81 7.68 22.19
CA VAL A 8 -22.08 6.24 22.24
C VAL A 8 -22.58 5.71 20.89
N GLU A 9 -23.42 6.47 20.20
CA GLU A 9 -23.93 6.11 18.88
C GLU A 9 -22.82 6.12 17.82
N MET A 10 -21.94 7.14 17.85
CA MET A 10 -20.75 7.16 16.99
C MET A 10 -19.82 5.97 17.26
N TRP A 11 -19.58 5.64 18.53
CA TRP A 11 -18.76 4.49 18.91
C TRP A 11 -19.36 3.17 18.40
N LYS A 12 -20.66 2.93 18.61
CA LYS A 12 -21.36 1.72 18.14
C LYS A 12 -21.27 1.53 16.63
N ASN A 13 -21.27 2.63 15.86
CA ASN A 13 -21.17 2.56 14.40
C ASN A 13 -19.74 2.35 13.90
N ARG A 14 -18.72 2.69 14.69
CA ARG A 14 -17.30 2.58 14.30
C ARG A 14 -16.63 1.31 14.81
N ILE A 15 -16.96 0.88 16.04
CA ILE A 15 -16.24 -0.20 16.71
C ILE A 15 -16.30 -1.54 15.94
N PRO A 16 -17.41 -1.96 15.29
CA PRO A 16 -17.42 -3.23 14.55
C PRO A 16 -16.43 -3.21 13.39
N TRP A 17 -16.36 -2.08 12.69
CA TRP A 17 -15.43 -1.90 11.57
C TRP A 17 -13.98 -1.83 12.03
N LEU A 18 -13.69 -1.09 13.11
CA LEU A 18 -12.35 -1.02 13.69
C LEU A 18 -11.87 -2.39 14.21
N MET A 19 -12.75 -3.17 14.84
CA MET A 19 -12.44 -4.53 15.27
C MET A 19 -12.14 -5.45 14.09
N PHE A 20 -12.93 -5.36 13.02
CA PHE A 20 -12.67 -6.12 11.79
C PHE A 20 -11.30 -5.78 11.19
N LEU A 21 -10.97 -4.48 11.07
CA LEU A 21 -9.66 -4.05 10.55
C LEU A 21 -8.51 -4.49 11.45
N MET A 22 -8.65 -4.37 12.77
CA MET A 22 -7.64 -4.81 13.73
C MET A 22 -7.39 -6.32 13.61
N LEU A 23 -8.44 -7.14 13.56
CA LEU A 23 -8.32 -8.57 13.39
C LEU A 23 -7.71 -8.92 12.03
N SER A 24 -8.08 -8.20 10.97
CA SER A 24 -7.49 -8.41 9.64
C SER A 24 -5.99 -8.09 9.59
N ALA A 25 -5.49 -7.16 10.41
CA ALA A 25 -4.05 -6.86 10.50
C ALA A 25 -3.23 -8.05 11.04
N THR A 26 -3.88 -9.01 11.71
CA THR A 26 -3.26 -10.28 12.15
C THR A 26 -2.74 -11.06 10.95
N PHE A 27 -3.38 -10.98 9.77
CA PHE A 27 -2.87 -11.63 8.56
C PHE A 27 -1.52 -11.08 8.16
N THR A 28 -1.33 -9.76 8.16
CA THR A 28 -0.04 -9.13 7.89
C THR A 28 1.01 -9.55 8.93
N SER A 29 0.63 -9.63 10.20
CA SER A 29 1.52 -10.11 11.26
C SER A 29 1.93 -11.57 11.05
N MET A 30 1.02 -12.45 10.64
CA MET A 30 1.33 -13.86 10.35
C MET A 30 2.31 -13.98 9.18
N ILE A 31 2.17 -13.16 8.14
CA ILE A 31 3.12 -13.15 7.02
C ILE A 31 4.49 -12.71 7.56
N LEU A 32 4.56 -11.63 8.34
CA LEU A 32 5.82 -11.14 8.90
C LEU A 32 6.54 -12.21 9.74
N THR A 33 5.84 -12.87 10.66
CA THR A 33 6.39 -13.95 11.49
C THR A 33 6.87 -15.14 10.66
N SER A 34 6.18 -15.46 9.56
CA SER A 34 6.59 -16.55 8.67
C SER A 34 7.95 -16.31 7.99
N PHE A 35 8.37 -15.04 7.89
CA PHE A 35 9.64 -14.63 7.28
C PHE A 35 10.65 -14.06 8.29
N GLU A 36 10.40 -14.19 9.59
CA GLU A 36 11.26 -13.67 10.65
C GLU A 36 12.70 -14.21 10.55
N ASN A 37 12.86 -15.50 10.24
CA ASN A 37 14.16 -16.14 10.04
C ASN A 37 14.93 -15.57 8.84
N MET A 38 14.25 -15.10 7.80
CA MET A 38 14.88 -14.46 6.64
C MET A 38 15.27 -13.02 6.98
N LEU A 39 14.36 -12.29 7.65
CA LEU A 39 14.59 -10.91 8.06
C LEU A 39 15.68 -10.78 9.13
N SER A 40 15.92 -11.81 9.94
CA SER A 40 16.99 -11.81 10.94
C SER A 40 18.39 -11.85 10.31
N VAL A 41 18.53 -12.39 9.08
CA VAL A 41 19.78 -12.37 8.32
C VAL A 41 20.18 -10.94 7.96
N GLN A 42 19.20 -10.09 7.65
CA GLN A 42 19.40 -8.67 7.38
C GLN A 42 18.39 -7.83 8.18
N ALA A 43 18.64 -7.70 9.49
CA ALA A 43 17.73 -7.02 10.42
C ALA A 43 17.38 -5.58 10.00
N GLY A 44 18.28 -4.91 9.26
CA GLY A 44 18.05 -3.57 8.71
C GLY A 44 16.85 -3.50 7.74
N LEU A 45 16.44 -4.61 7.11
CA LEU A 45 15.29 -4.63 6.21
C LEU A 45 13.97 -4.30 6.92
N VAL A 46 13.87 -4.65 8.20
CA VAL A 46 12.66 -4.42 9.01
C VAL A 46 12.35 -2.93 9.14
N ALA A 47 13.38 -2.09 9.21
CA ALA A 47 13.23 -0.63 9.34
C ALA A 47 12.51 0.02 8.14
N PHE A 48 12.52 -0.63 6.97
CA PHE A 48 11.88 -0.11 5.76
C PHE A 48 10.43 -0.57 5.57
N ILE A 49 9.97 -1.57 6.33
CA ILE A 49 8.62 -2.12 6.22
C ILE A 49 7.54 -1.03 6.38
N PRO A 50 7.56 -0.17 7.42
CA PRO A 50 6.52 0.85 7.59
C PRO A 50 6.47 1.86 6.43
N MET A 51 7.62 2.21 5.88
CA MET A 51 7.72 3.12 4.74
C MET A 51 7.10 2.51 3.48
N LEU A 52 7.40 1.23 3.21
CA LEU A 52 6.87 0.51 2.05
C LEU A 52 5.36 0.35 2.13
N MET A 53 4.86 -0.10 3.29
CA MET A 53 3.42 -0.23 3.56
C MET A 53 2.71 1.12 3.44
N GLY A 54 3.25 2.17 4.05
CA GLY A 54 2.69 3.53 3.95
C GLY A 54 2.67 4.06 2.52
N THR A 55 3.71 3.80 1.73
CA THR A 55 3.78 4.22 0.32
C THR A 55 2.75 3.48 -0.53
N GLY A 56 2.57 2.17 -0.30
CA GLY A 56 1.52 1.37 -0.92
C GLY A 56 0.12 1.89 -0.58
N GLY A 57 -0.21 2.00 0.70
CA GLY A 57 -1.51 2.47 1.17
C GLY A 57 -1.86 3.87 0.63
N ASN A 58 -0.92 4.82 0.70
CA ASN A 58 -1.12 6.18 0.17
C ASN A 58 -1.34 6.19 -1.35
N SER A 59 -0.57 5.39 -2.09
CA SER A 59 -0.71 5.30 -3.55
C SER A 59 -2.06 4.69 -3.97
N GLY A 60 -2.50 3.64 -3.27
CA GLY A 60 -3.80 3.03 -3.50
C GLY A 60 -4.96 3.95 -3.14
N ALA A 61 -4.89 4.64 -1.99
CA ALA A 61 -5.90 5.61 -1.58
C ALA A 61 -6.00 6.80 -2.54
N GLN A 62 -4.88 7.26 -3.11
CA GLN A 62 -4.85 8.29 -4.15
C GLN A 62 -5.62 7.84 -5.40
N ALA A 63 -5.30 6.64 -5.92
CA ALA A 63 -5.98 6.09 -7.10
C ALA A 63 -7.48 5.89 -6.83
N SER A 64 -7.83 5.34 -5.67
CA SER A 64 -9.22 5.13 -5.24
C SER A 64 -10.01 6.42 -5.17
N THR A 65 -9.47 7.44 -4.50
CA THR A 65 -10.14 8.75 -4.39
C THR A 65 -10.41 9.35 -5.77
N ALA A 66 -9.45 9.23 -6.70
CA ALA A 66 -9.63 9.72 -8.06
C ALA A 66 -10.74 8.95 -8.81
N VAL A 67 -10.77 7.62 -8.70
CA VAL A 67 -11.79 6.78 -9.35
C VAL A 67 -13.18 7.00 -8.75
N ILE A 68 -13.31 7.05 -7.42
CA ILE A 68 -14.58 7.35 -6.73
C ILE A 68 -15.12 8.69 -7.22
N ARG A 69 -14.27 9.71 -7.29
CA ARG A 69 -14.66 11.03 -7.79
C ARG A 69 -15.14 10.96 -9.24
N SER A 70 -14.43 10.26 -10.12
CA SER A 70 -14.86 10.11 -11.51
C SER A 70 -16.18 9.34 -11.65
N LEU A 71 -16.42 8.32 -10.82
CA LEU A 71 -17.71 7.60 -10.76
C LEU A 71 -18.84 8.56 -10.30
N SER A 72 -18.61 9.32 -9.23
CA SER A 72 -19.61 10.27 -8.71
C SER A 72 -19.93 11.42 -9.67
N LEU A 73 -19.00 11.80 -10.55
CA LEU A 73 -19.20 12.80 -11.59
C LEU A 73 -19.83 12.23 -12.88
N GLY A 74 -19.99 10.90 -12.98
CA GLY A 74 -20.44 10.24 -14.20
C GLY A 74 -19.44 10.29 -15.35
N ASP A 75 -18.16 10.59 -15.07
CA ASP A 75 -17.07 10.64 -16.06
C ASP A 75 -16.63 9.23 -16.50
N ILE A 76 -16.81 8.24 -15.61
CA ILE A 76 -16.56 6.82 -15.88
C ILE A 76 -17.71 5.98 -15.35
N GLU A 77 -17.92 4.81 -15.98
CA GLU A 77 -18.87 3.80 -15.51
C GLU A 77 -18.14 2.48 -15.20
N PRO A 78 -18.77 1.53 -14.48
CA PRO A 78 -18.15 0.23 -14.21
C PRO A 78 -17.72 -0.57 -15.45
N LYS A 79 -18.33 -0.31 -16.62
CA LYS A 79 -17.92 -0.90 -17.90
C LYS A 79 -16.54 -0.41 -18.39
N ASP A 80 -16.10 0.75 -17.92
CA ASP A 80 -14.80 1.37 -18.28
C ASP A 80 -13.64 0.83 -17.42
N ALA A 81 -13.89 -0.17 -16.56
CA ALA A 81 -12.90 -0.70 -15.61
C ALA A 81 -11.53 -0.98 -16.24
N LEU A 82 -11.50 -1.69 -17.37
CA LEU A 82 -10.25 -2.04 -18.05
C LEU A 82 -9.48 -0.81 -18.56
N LYS A 83 -10.20 0.20 -19.06
CA LYS A 83 -9.62 1.46 -19.54
C LYS A 83 -9.01 2.25 -18.37
N VAL A 84 -9.70 2.30 -17.23
CA VAL A 84 -9.24 2.93 -16.00
C VAL A 84 -8.00 2.21 -15.47
N MET A 85 -8.05 0.88 -15.35
CA MET A 85 -6.93 0.06 -14.90
C MET A 85 -5.69 0.24 -15.79
N TRP A 86 -5.86 0.29 -17.12
CA TRP A 86 -4.74 0.52 -18.04
C TRP A 86 -4.13 1.92 -17.89
N LYS A 87 -4.96 2.94 -17.66
CA LYS A 87 -4.48 4.30 -17.38
C LYS A 87 -3.69 4.33 -16.07
N GLU A 88 -4.24 3.75 -15.01
CA GLU A 88 -3.60 3.71 -13.69
C GLU A 88 -2.34 2.86 -13.67
N TRP A 89 -2.26 1.79 -14.47
CA TRP A 89 -1.04 1.01 -14.61
C TRP A 89 0.12 1.83 -15.20
N LYS A 90 -0.15 2.68 -16.20
CA LYS A 90 0.87 3.58 -16.76
C LYS A 90 1.28 4.66 -15.76
N VAL A 91 0.30 5.24 -15.06
CA VAL A 91 0.56 6.24 -14.01
C VAL A 91 1.39 5.62 -12.88
N SER A 92 1.08 4.38 -12.48
CA SER A 92 1.76 3.70 -11.40
C SER A 92 3.20 3.32 -11.75
N LEU A 93 3.49 2.97 -13.00
CA LEU A 93 4.86 2.77 -13.46
C LEU A 93 5.69 4.07 -13.35
N LEU A 94 5.15 5.19 -13.82
CA LEU A 94 5.82 6.48 -13.72
C LEU A 94 6.05 6.91 -12.26
N CYS A 95 5.00 6.85 -11.43
CA CYS A 95 5.11 7.14 -10.00
C CYS A 95 6.09 6.21 -9.29
N GLY A 96 6.01 4.90 -9.56
CA GLY A 96 6.85 3.87 -8.95
C GLY A 96 8.33 4.09 -9.28
N LEU A 97 8.66 4.36 -10.55
CA LEU A 97 10.03 4.66 -10.96
C LEU A 97 10.56 5.95 -10.33
N SER A 98 9.76 7.03 -10.31
CA SER A 98 10.16 8.28 -9.66
C SER A 98 10.44 8.09 -8.17
N LEU A 99 9.54 7.38 -7.47
CA LEU A 99 9.70 7.09 -6.05
C LEU A 99 10.88 6.17 -5.78
N ALA A 100 11.13 5.16 -6.63
CA ALA A 100 12.27 4.27 -6.51
C ALA A 100 13.60 5.02 -6.64
N VAL A 101 13.73 5.92 -7.62
CA VAL A 101 14.94 6.74 -7.81
C VAL A 101 15.18 7.64 -6.60
N ILE A 102 14.15 8.36 -6.16
CA ILE A 102 14.26 9.25 -4.99
C ILE A 102 14.60 8.45 -3.73
N ASN A 103 13.96 7.29 -3.53
CA ASN A 103 14.22 6.43 -2.39
C ASN A 103 15.66 5.90 -2.40
N PHE A 104 16.15 5.45 -3.55
CA PHE A 104 17.51 4.93 -3.68
C PHE A 104 18.54 5.98 -3.26
N VAL A 105 18.41 7.21 -3.76
CA VAL A 105 19.27 8.34 -3.40
C VAL A 105 19.11 8.70 -1.91
N LYS A 106 17.87 8.77 -1.42
CA LYS A 106 17.57 9.04 0.00
C LYS A 106 18.20 7.99 0.92
N MET A 107 18.19 6.72 0.55
CA MET A 107 18.79 5.66 1.35
C MET A 107 20.31 5.78 1.40
N LEU A 108 20.97 6.05 0.28
CA LEU A 108 22.44 6.19 0.28
C LEU A 108 22.90 7.45 1.03
N ILE A 109 22.21 8.57 0.86
CA ILE A 109 22.61 9.86 1.44
C ILE A 109 22.10 10.00 2.87
N LEU A 110 20.79 9.89 3.09
CA LEU A 110 20.20 10.14 4.41
C LEU A 110 20.44 8.96 5.34
N ASP A 111 20.02 7.75 4.95
CA ASP A 111 20.10 6.60 5.86
C ASP A 111 21.55 6.12 6.01
N GLY A 112 22.28 5.97 4.91
CA GLY A 112 23.66 5.49 4.90
C GLY A 112 24.65 6.54 5.42
N TRP A 113 24.71 7.72 4.77
CA TRP A 113 25.77 8.70 5.08
C TRP A 113 25.46 9.60 6.29
N ILE A 114 24.26 10.22 6.35
CA ILE A 114 23.91 11.17 7.42
C ILE A 114 23.60 10.45 8.73
N LEU A 115 22.73 9.44 8.68
CA LEU A 115 22.33 8.66 9.86
C LEU A 115 23.34 7.56 10.22
N ARG A 116 24.38 7.38 9.40
CA ARG A 116 25.48 6.41 9.60
C ARG A 116 24.97 4.99 9.84
N ASN A 117 23.94 4.59 9.09
CA ASN A 117 23.37 3.25 9.19
C ASN A 117 24.14 2.27 8.30
N ASP A 118 25.08 1.54 8.90
CA ASP A 118 25.93 0.55 8.21
C ASP A 118 25.14 -0.61 7.60
N SER A 119 23.88 -0.82 8.00
CA SER A 119 23.02 -1.85 7.39
C SER A 119 22.51 -1.47 5.99
N VAL A 120 22.65 -0.20 5.59
CA VAL A 120 22.21 0.30 4.28
C VAL A 120 23.33 0.14 3.26
N THR A 121 23.37 -1.04 2.65
CA THR A 121 24.24 -1.30 1.49
C THR A 121 23.56 -0.86 0.19
N ILE A 122 24.33 -0.77 -0.89
CA ILE A 122 23.80 -0.50 -2.24
C ILE A 122 22.75 -1.55 -2.63
N LEU A 123 22.96 -2.82 -2.28
CA LEU A 123 22.03 -3.91 -2.56
C LEU A 123 20.73 -3.78 -1.76
N VAL A 124 20.81 -3.37 -0.49
CA VAL A 124 19.62 -3.08 0.33
C VAL A 124 18.85 -1.90 -0.25
N ALA A 125 19.53 -0.81 -0.62
CA ALA A 125 18.91 0.34 -1.25
C ALA A 125 18.22 -0.02 -2.58
N ALA A 126 18.87 -0.85 -3.41
CA ALA A 126 18.27 -1.35 -4.65
C ALA A 126 17.05 -2.24 -4.38
N THR A 127 17.13 -3.12 -3.38
CA THR A 127 16.04 -4.03 -2.97
C THR A 127 14.80 -3.26 -2.55
N VAL A 128 14.94 -2.30 -1.63
CA VAL A 128 13.83 -1.46 -1.15
C VAL A 128 13.25 -0.63 -2.29
N SER A 129 14.11 -0.01 -3.11
CA SER A 129 13.67 0.86 -4.21
C SER A 129 12.96 0.10 -5.32
N LEU A 130 13.44 -1.10 -5.68
CA LEU A 130 12.74 -1.94 -6.65
C LEU A 130 11.40 -2.43 -6.12
N SER A 131 11.34 -2.76 -4.82
CA SER A 131 10.09 -3.16 -4.16
C SER A 131 9.03 -2.06 -4.25
N ILE A 132 9.43 -0.79 -4.08
CA ILE A 132 8.51 0.37 -4.22
C ILE A 132 7.83 0.38 -5.58
N VAL A 133 8.53 0.07 -6.68
CA VAL A 133 7.94 0.06 -8.02
C VAL A 133 6.76 -0.92 -8.07
N PHE A 134 6.99 -2.17 -7.67
CA PHE A 134 5.97 -3.21 -7.69
C PHE A 134 4.83 -2.94 -6.70
N ILE A 135 5.15 -2.41 -5.52
CA ILE A 135 4.17 -2.03 -4.49
C ILE A 135 3.24 -0.95 -5.02
N VAL A 136 3.78 0.13 -5.59
CA VAL A 136 2.98 1.25 -6.14
C VAL A 136 2.12 0.77 -7.30
N MET A 137 2.67 -0.08 -8.17
CA MET A 137 1.92 -0.69 -9.28
C MET A 137 0.72 -1.49 -8.77
N PHE A 138 0.95 -2.40 -7.83
CA PHE A 138 -0.11 -3.22 -7.25
C PHE A 138 -1.15 -2.36 -6.52
N ALA A 139 -0.69 -1.44 -5.66
CA ALA A 139 -1.55 -0.58 -4.87
C ALA A 139 -2.48 0.26 -5.72
N LYS A 140 -2.00 0.84 -6.83
CA LYS A 140 -2.84 1.63 -7.74
C LYS A 140 -3.82 0.76 -8.54
N VAL A 141 -3.45 -0.46 -8.91
CA VAL A 141 -4.39 -1.41 -9.52
C VAL A 141 -5.51 -1.77 -8.54
N VAL A 142 -5.17 -2.12 -7.30
CA VAL A 142 -6.18 -2.41 -6.26
C VAL A 142 -7.04 -1.19 -5.97
N GLY A 143 -6.41 -0.03 -5.76
CA GLY A 143 -7.07 1.23 -5.45
C GLY A 143 -8.02 1.70 -6.54
N SER A 144 -7.71 1.45 -7.81
CA SER A 144 -8.61 1.79 -8.92
C SER A 144 -9.70 0.75 -9.19
N THR A 145 -9.45 -0.53 -8.87
CA THR A 145 -10.41 -1.61 -9.15
C THR A 145 -11.48 -1.74 -8.06
N LEU A 146 -11.10 -1.58 -6.79
CA LEU A 146 -12.03 -1.77 -5.66
C LEU A 146 -13.26 -0.83 -5.71
N PRO A 147 -13.13 0.48 -5.97
CA PRO A 147 -14.28 1.37 -6.11
C PRO A 147 -15.24 0.96 -7.24
N ILE A 148 -14.69 0.54 -8.38
CA ILE A 148 -15.48 0.11 -9.55
C ILE A 148 -16.24 -1.17 -9.24
N LEU A 149 -15.61 -2.11 -8.54
CA LEU A 149 -16.27 -3.34 -8.09
C LEU A 149 -17.38 -3.05 -7.09
N ALA A 150 -17.14 -2.16 -6.11
CA ALA A 150 -18.13 -1.74 -5.13
C ALA A 150 -19.37 -1.12 -5.80
N GLU A 151 -19.15 -0.19 -6.75
CA GLU A 151 -20.22 0.42 -7.54
C GLU A 151 -21.01 -0.64 -8.32
N LYS A 152 -20.32 -1.59 -8.95
CA LYS A 152 -20.95 -2.66 -9.75
C LYS A 152 -21.87 -3.56 -8.92
N ILE A 153 -21.56 -3.78 -7.64
CA ILE A 153 -22.38 -4.59 -6.73
C ILE A 153 -23.36 -3.75 -5.89
N GLY A 154 -23.45 -2.44 -6.14
CA GLY A 154 -24.38 -1.53 -5.45
C GLY A 154 -23.96 -1.15 -4.02
N VAL A 155 -22.67 -1.25 -3.68
CA VAL A 155 -22.13 -0.82 -2.39
C VAL A 155 -21.41 0.51 -2.54
N ASP A 156 -21.60 1.43 -1.59
CA ASP A 156 -20.94 2.74 -1.58
C ASP A 156 -19.40 2.60 -1.65
N PRO A 157 -18.76 3.04 -2.75
CA PRO A 157 -17.31 2.96 -2.91
C PRO A 157 -16.53 3.73 -1.83
N ALA A 158 -17.08 4.83 -1.30
CA ALA A 158 -16.40 5.69 -0.34
C ALA A 158 -16.24 5.04 1.04
N VAL A 159 -17.18 4.15 1.42
CA VAL A 159 -17.17 3.48 2.72
C VAL A 159 -16.13 2.36 2.75
N MET A 160 -16.00 1.60 1.66
CA MET A 160 -15.14 0.40 1.64
C MET A 160 -13.70 0.69 1.26
N ALA A 161 -13.47 1.61 0.33
CA ALA A 161 -12.21 1.61 -0.39
C ALA A 161 -11.00 1.91 0.50
N ASN A 162 -11.00 3.00 1.28
CA ASN A 162 -9.78 3.42 1.98
C ASN A 162 -9.25 2.39 3.01
N PRO A 163 -10.06 1.86 3.94
CA PRO A 163 -9.54 0.92 4.94
C PRO A 163 -9.16 -0.42 4.33
N LEU A 164 -9.97 -0.94 3.39
CA LEU A 164 -9.71 -2.24 2.76
C LEU A 164 -8.48 -2.19 1.85
N ILE A 165 -8.27 -1.07 1.14
CA ILE A 165 -7.06 -0.85 0.35
C ILE A 165 -5.84 -0.98 1.23
N SER A 166 -5.77 -0.24 2.35
CA SER A 166 -4.59 -0.28 3.22
C SER A 166 -4.30 -1.70 3.72
N THR A 167 -5.30 -2.43 4.23
CA THR A 167 -5.10 -3.82 4.68
C THR A 167 -4.58 -4.74 3.58
N VAL A 168 -5.13 -4.65 2.36
CA VAL A 168 -4.70 -5.47 1.23
C VAL A 168 -3.29 -5.07 0.77
N THR A 169 -3.02 -3.77 0.67
CA THR A 169 -1.70 -3.27 0.26
C THR A 169 -0.64 -3.58 1.30
N ASP A 170 -0.97 -3.61 2.59
CA ASP A 170 -0.05 -3.94 3.68
C ASP A 170 0.49 -5.37 3.54
N ALA A 171 -0.43 -6.34 3.41
CA ALA A 171 -0.06 -7.74 3.24
C ALA A 171 0.74 -7.97 1.94
N VAL A 172 0.30 -7.39 0.84
CA VAL A 172 0.96 -7.61 -0.46
C VAL A 172 2.28 -6.84 -0.56
N SER A 173 2.40 -5.67 0.06
CA SER A 173 3.67 -4.94 0.10
C SER A 173 4.73 -5.72 0.83
N LEU A 174 4.35 -6.37 1.94
CA LEU A 174 5.26 -7.23 2.69
C LEU A 174 5.71 -8.42 1.83
N LEU A 175 4.77 -9.09 1.15
CA LEU A 175 5.10 -10.21 0.26
C LEU A 175 6.04 -9.77 -0.87
N ILE A 176 5.71 -8.70 -1.58
CA ILE A 176 6.54 -8.16 -2.67
C ILE A 176 7.95 -7.87 -2.14
N TYR A 177 8.06 -7.15 -1.02
CA TYR A 177 9.34 -6.78 -0.46
C TYR A 177 10.20 -7.99 -0.12
N ILE A 178 9.61 -8.99 0.53
CA ILE A 178 10.30 -10.22 0.93
C ILE A 178 10.74 -11.02 -0.30
N TYR A 179 9.89 -11.16 -1.33
CA TYR A 179 10.27 -11.84 -2.56
C TYR A 179 11.40 -11.12 -3.30
N VAL A 180 11.36 -9.79 -3.38
CA VAL A 180 12.43 -9.00 -3.99
C VAL A 180 13.73 -9.12 -3.18
N ALA A 181 13.66 -9.10 -1.85
CA ALA A 181 14.81 -9.30 -0.97
C ALA A 181 15.43 -10.68 -1.16
N LYS A 182 14.62 -11.75 -1.21
CA LYS A 182 15.08 -13.10 -1.51
C LYS A 182 15.80 -13.19 -2.86
N LEU A 183 15.26 -12.54 -3.89
CA LEU A 183 15.85 -12.58 -5.23
C LEU A 183 17.16 -11.81 -5.34
N ILE A 184 17.28 -10.65 -4.69
CA ILE A 184 18.46 -9.78 -4.82
C ILE A 184 19.54 -10.16 -3.80
N LEU A 185 19.15 -10.36 -2.54
CA LEU A 185 20.06 -10.61 -1.43
C LEU A 185 20.36 -12.10 -1.21
N HIS A 186 19.65 -12.99 -1.91
CA HIS A 186 19.81 -14.44 -1.82
C HIS A 186 19.62 -14.98 -0.39
N ILE A 187 18.66 -14.41 0.34
CA ILE A 187 18.27 -14.77 1.71
C ILE A 187 16.98 -15.58 1.76
#